data_AF-A0A520CGW1-F1
#
_entry.id   AF-A0A520CGW1-F1
#
_cell.length_a   1.000
_cell.length_b   1.000
_cell.length_c   1.000
_cell.angle_alpha   90.00
_cell.angle_beta   90.00
_cell.angle_gamma   90.00
#
_symmetry.space_group_name_H-M   'P 1'
#
loop_
_entity.id
_entity.type
_entity.pdbx_description
1 polymer ?
#
loop_
_entity_poly.entity_id
_entity_poly.type
_entity_poly.pdbx_seq_one_letter_code
_entity_poly.pdbx_strand_id
1 'polypeptide(L)'
;MKRFYQLCIGVVLLSQVGYAQNIQNNPNSNHGNKFEQLGTILPTPNEQRTASGAPGVKYWQQRADYDIKCELDETTQTLKGSEVITYYNNSPDPLTYIWLQLDENQHSNVKNANYQSASKMPQQATNEDLQKFTIGNPDNGYGFNITKITDVDGKALKYTINKTMMRIEVP
;
A
#
# COMPACT_ATOMS: atom_id res chain seq x y z
N MET A 1 23.49 35.79 -21.43
CA MET A 1 24.14 34.74 -20.60
C MET A 1 23.15 33.87 -19.81
N LYS A 2 22.17 34.42 -19.09
CA LYS A 2 21.19 33.63 -18.30
C LYS A 2 20.32 32.65 -19.11
N ARG A 3 19.92 33.01 -20.34
CA ARG A 3 19.11 32.14 -21.23
C ARG A 3 19.88 30.92 -21.77
N PHE A 4 21.20 31.02 -21.87
CA PHE A 4 22.04 29.92 -22.31
C PHE A 4 22.18 28.86 -21.22
N TYR A 5 22.35 29.30 -19.96
CA TYR A 5 22.36 28.41 -18.79
C TYR A 5 21.03 27.67 -18.60
N GLN A 6 19.89 28.33 -18.84
CA GLN A 6 18.58 27.69 -18.75
C GLN A 6 18.35 26.64 -19.83
N LEU A 7 18.90 26.84 -21.04
CA LEU A 7 18.85 25.86 -22.12
C LEU A 7 19.74 24.64 -21.82
N CYS A 8 20.91 24.86 -21.20
CA CYS A 8 21.78 23.77 -20.75
C CYS A 8 21.16 22.94 -19.61
N ILE A 9 20.44 23.57 -18.66
CA ILE A 9 19.76 22.84 -17.58
C ILE A 9 18.58 22.02 -18.11
N GLY A 10 17.84 22.53 -19.11
CA GLY A 10 16.76 21.79 -19.75
C GLY A 10 17.24 20.52 -20.47
N VAL A 11 18.42 20.57 -21.11
CA VAL A 11 19.00 19.41 -21.80
C VAL A 11 19.51 18.34 -20.82
N VAL A 12 19.96 18.73 -19.62
CA VAL A 12 20.41 17.78 -18.58
C VAL A 12 19.24 17.05 -17.91
N LEU A 13 18.05 17.64 -17.87
CA LEU A 13 16.87 17.00 -17.29
C LEU A 13 16.14 16.03 -18.24
N LEU A 14 16.35 16.15 -19.56
CA LEU A 14 15.79 15.26 -20.58
C LEU A 14 16.62 13.97 -20.82
N SER A 15 17.81 13.85 -20.24
CA SER A 15 18.67 12.67 -20.40
C SER A 15 18.45 11.56 -19.36
N GLN A 16 17.51 11.73 -18.43
CA GLN A 16 17.11 10.68 -17.46
C GLN A 16 16.09 9.71 -18.08
N VAL A 17 16.40 9.19 -19.27
CA VAL A 17 15.62 8.09 -19.87
C VAL A 17 15.91 6.85 -19.02
N GLY A 18 14.87 6.31 -18.38
CA GLY A 18 14.98 5.25 -17.38
C GLY A 18 15.86 4.09 -17.83
N TYR A 19 16.85 3.76 -17.00
CA TYR A 19 17.51 2.47 -17.03
C TYR A 19 16.47 1.40 -16.68
N ALA A 20 15.76 0.88 -17.68
CA ALA A 20 15.10 -0.40 -17.54
C ALA A 20 16.20 -1.45 -17.29
N GLN A 21 15.98 -2.33 -16.31
CA GLN A 21 16.91 -3.43 -16.05
C GLN A 21 17.04 -4.28 -17.32
N ASN A 22 18.22 -4.27 -17.94
CA ASN A 22 18.48 -5.11 -19.10
C ASN A 22 18.58 -6.56 -18.60
N ILE A 23 17.55 -7.37 -18.89
CA ILE A 23 17.47 -8.79 -18.50
C ILE A 23 18.31 -9.67 -19.46
N GLN A 24 19.08 -9.09 -20.37
CA GLN A 24 20.04 -9.86 -21.18
C GLN A 24 21.15 -10.36 -20.26
N ASN A 25 21.20 -11.68 -20.06
CA ASN A 25 22.25 -12.37 -19.31
C ASN A 25 23.67 -12.06 -19.85
N ASN A 26 23.78 -11.66 -21.12
CA ASN A 26 25.05 -11.25 -21.72
C ASN A 26 24.87 -10.22 -22.88
N PRO A 27 24.92 -8.90 -22.61
CA PRO A 27 24.68 -7.87 -23.63
C PRO A 27 25.78 -7.74 -24.70
N ASN A 28 26.96 -8.35 -24.48
CA ASN A 28 28.08 -8.37 -25.43
C ASN A 28 28.19 -9.68 -26.23
N SER A 29 27.20 -10.56 -26.10
CA SER A 29 27.19 -11.86 -26.77
C SER A 29 27.01 -11.70 -28.29
N ASN A 30 27.78 -12.45 -29.07
CA ASN A 30 27.68 -12.48 -30.54
C ASN A 30 26.69 -13.56 -31.05
N HIS A 31 25.91 -14.16 -30.15
CA HIS A 31 24.85 -15.12 -30.47
C HIS A 31 23.51 -14.68 -29.87
N GLY A 32 22.42 -15.35 -30.27
CA GLY A 32 21.08 -14.98 -29.82
C GLY A 32 20.82 -15.36 -28.36
N ASN A 33 20.56 -14.36 -27.51
CA ASN A 33 20.30 -14.52 -26.07
C ASN A 33 18.97 -15.23 -25.70
N LYS A 34 18.20 -15.71 -26.69
CA LYS A 34 16.87 -16.32 -26.46
C LYS A 34 16.92 -17.70 -25.80
N PHE A 35 18.08 -18.37 -25.84
CA PHE A 35 18.28 -19.72 -25.28
C PHE A 35 19.35 -19.76 -24.17
N GLU A 36 19.83 -18.62 -23.69
CA GLU A 36 20.75 -18.59 -22.54
C GLU A 36 20.03 -19.07 -21.28
N GLN A 37 20.72 -19.84 -20.44
CA GLN A 37 20.16 -20.29 -19.16
C GLN A 37 19.78 -19.07 -18.31
N LEU A 38 18.59 -19.10 -17.72
CA LEU A 38 18.07 -18.08 -16.79
C LEU A 38 18.90 -17.91 -15.49
N GLY A 39 20.02 -18.62 -15.36
CA GLY A 39 20.76 -18.85 -14.11
C GLY A 39 21.29 -17.61 -13.39
N THR A 40 21.47 -16.49 -14.09
CA THR A 40 21.90 -15.21 -13.49
C THR A 40 20.77 -14.21 -13.22
N ILE A 41 19.54 -14.49 -13.68
CA ILE A 41 18.36 -13.63 -13.45
C ILE A 41 17.60 -14.07 -12.19
N LEU A 42 17.68 -15.35 -11.85
CA LEU A 42 17.00 -15.89 -10.67
C LEU A 42 17.85 -15.67 -9.41
N PRO A 43 17.24 -15.27 -8.28
CA PRO A 43 17.97 -15.11 -7.03
C PRO A 43 18.61 -16.43 -6.60
N THR A 44 19.87 -16.35 -6.14
CA THR A 44 20.60 -17.50 -5.61
C THR A 44 19.80 -18.11 -4.45
N PRO A 45 19.67 -19.45 -4.39
CA PRO A 45 19.04 -20.13 -3.26
C PRO A 45 19.66 -19.70 -1.93
N ASN A 46 18.82 -19.53 -0.91
CA ASN A 46 19.25 -19.16 0.44
C ASN A 46 18.49 -19.98 1.50
N GLU A 47 18.77 -19.73 2.77
CA GLU A 47 18.15 -20.46 3.88
C GLU A 47 16.64 -20.23 4.03
N GLN A 48 16.10 -19.17 3.43
CA GLN A 48 14.68 -18.86 3.42
C GLN A 48 13.96 -19.45 2.19
N ARG A 49 14.65 -19.57 1.05
CA ARG A 49 14.08 -20.07 -0.20
C ARG A 49 15.09 -20.94 -0.96
N THR A 50 14.74 -22.20 -1.14
CA THR A 50 15.60 -23.20 -1.82
C THR A 50 15.64 -23.01 -3.34
N ALA A 51 16.50 -23.77 -4.03
CA ALA A 51 16.63 -23.71 -5.50
C ALA A 51 15.37 -24.13 -6.26
N SER A 52 14.49 -24.90 -5.63
CA SER A 52 13.19 -25.26 -6.17
C SER A 52 12.11 -24.18 -5.93
N GLY A 53 12.45 -23.10 -5.23
CA GLY A 53 11.49 -22.09 -4.78
C GLY A 53 10.67 -22.49 -3.54
N ALA A 54 10.89 -23.69 -3.00
CA ALA A 54 10.24 -24.15 -1.78
C ALA A 54 10.78 -23.42 -0.54
N PRO A 55 9.95 -23.27 0.51
CA PRO A 55 10.38 -22.83 1.84
C PRO A 55 11.67 -23.50 2.31
N GLY A 56 12.67 -22.71 2.68
CA GLY A 56 13.90 -23.21 3.30
C GLY A 56 13.75 -23.41 4.80
N VAL A 57 14.82 -23.90 5.46
CA VAL A 57 14.82 -24.21 6.90
C VAL A 57 14.59 -22.99 7.80
N LYS A 58 14.93 -21.78 7.34
CA LYS A 58 14.69 -20.52 8.08
C LYS A 58 13.49 -19.74 7.54
N TYR A 59 12.64 -20.37 6.74
CA TYR A 59 11.43 -19.75 6.24
C TYR A 59 10.41 -19.55 7.37
N TRP A 60 9.81 -18.37 7.43
CA TRP A 60 8.72 -18.04 8.35
C TRP A 60 7.58 -17.35 7.60
N GLN A 61 6.37 -17.49 8.14
CA GLN A 61 5.16 -16.82 7.65
C GLN A 61 4.39 -16.28 8.84
N GLN A 62 3.83 -15.08 8.72
CA GLN A 62 2.92 -14.57 9.75
C GLN A 62 1.58 -15.30 9.68
N ARG A 63 0.94 -15.42 10.83
CA ARG A 63 -0.45 -15.87 10.93
C ARG A 63 -1.27 -14.80 11.64
N ALA A 64 -2.47 -14.56 11.13
CA ALA A 64 -3.46 -13.71 11.77
C ALA A 64 -4.78 -14.48 11.76
N ASP A 65 -5.30 -14.74 12.95
CA ASP A 65 -6.59 -15.41 13.14
C ASP A 65 -7.63 -14.34 13.52
N TYR A 66 -8.81 -14.41 12.92
CA TYR A 66 -9.86 -13.40 13.02
C TYR A 66 -11.16 -14.02 13.55
N ASP A 67 -11.69 -13.48 14.64
CA ASP A 67 -13.04 -13.77 15.12
C ASP A 67 -13.88 -12.49 15.02
N ILE A 68 -14.85 -12.48 14.11
CA ILE A 68 -15.66 -11.31 13.77
C ILE A 68 -17.11 -11.59 14.13
N LYS A 69 -17.69 -10.71 14.94
CA LYS A 69 -19.12 -10.68 15.24
C LYS A 69 -19.69 -9.37 14.77
N CYS A 70 -20.69 -9.43 13.88
CA CYS A 70 -21.33 -8.26 13.32
C CYS A 70 -22.84 -8.40 13.27
N GLU A 71 -23.51 -7.25 13.26
CA GLU A 71 -24.96 -7.07 13.18
C GLU A 71 -25.25 -5.99 12.12
N LEU A 72 -26.18 -6.30 11.23
CA LEU A 72 -26.67 -5.38 10.21
C LEU A 72 -28.01 -4.78 10.66
N ASP A 73 -28.05 -3.46 10.79
CA ASP A 73 -29.28 -2.70 10.98
C ASP A 73 -29.74 -2.15 9.62
N GLU A 74 -30.79 -2.75 9.06
CA GLU A 74 -31.36 -2.33 7.77
C GLU A 74 -32.08 -0.99 7.84
N THR A 75 -32.64 -0.63 9.00
CA THR A 75 -33.40 0.61 9.17
C THR A 75 -32.46 1.81 9.13
N THR A 76 -31.30 1.71 9.80
CA THR A 76 -30.27 2.75 9.80
C THR A 76 -29.16 2.50 8.77
N GLN A 77 -29.25 1.42 7.99
CA GLN A 77 -28.24 1.00 7.00
C GLN A 77 -26.82 0.96 7.59
N THR A 78 -26.68 0.40 8.79
CA THR A 78 -25.42 0.41 9.54
C THR A 78 -24.98 -1.02 9.86
N LEU A 79 -23.70 -1.32 9.60
CA LEU A 79 -23.06 -2.54 10.07
C LEU A 79 -22.26 -2.22 11.35
N LYS A 80 -22.59 -2.89 12.46
CA LYS A 80 -21.88 -2.75 13.74
C LYS A 80 -21.26 -4.08 14.12
N GLY A 81 -20.11 -4.08 14.75
CA GLY A 81 -19.47 -5.32 15.14
C GLY A 81 -18.26 -5.15 16.04
N SER A 82 -17.77 -6.28 16.51
CA SER A 82 -16.53 -6.43 17.26
C SER A 82 -15.69 -7.52 16.64
N GLU A 83 -14.39 -7.30 16.59
CA GLU A 83 -13.42 -8.22 16.02
C GLU A 83 -12.29 -8.48 17.01
N VAL A 84 -11.88 -9.75 17.13
CA VAL A 84 -10.69 -10.16 17.86
C VAL A 84 -9.67 -10.67 16.84
N ILE A 85 -8.51 -10.02 16.80
CA ILE A 85 -7.40 -10.38 15.92
C ILE A 85 -6.31 -11.02 16.78
N THR A 86 -6.02 -12.30 16.55
CA THR A 86 -4.87 -12.97 17.17
C THR A 86 -3.72 -13.02 16.17
N TYR A 87 -2.70 -12.19 16.40
CA TYR A 87 -1.53 -12.09 15.51
C TYR A 87 -0.36 -12.91 16.05
N TYR A 88 0.20 -13.79 15.22
CA TYR A 88 1.36 -14.60 15.55
C TYR A 88 2.57 -14.07 14.78
N ASN A 89 3.49 -13.43 15.51
CA ASN A 89 4.77 -13.01 14.96
C ASN A 89 5.74 -14.20 14.95
N ASN A 90 5.86 -14.86 13.80
CA ASN A 90 6.82 -15.93 13.56
C ASN A 90 8.16 -15.41 13.02
N SER A 91 8.28 -14.09 12.81
CA SER A 91 9.55 -13.46 12.45
C SER A 91 10.55 -13.56 13.61
N PRO A 92 11.86 -13.70 13.31
CA PRO A 92 12.91 -13.54 14.33
C PRO A 92 13.00 -12.11 14.87
N ASP A 93 12.43 -11.12 14.17
CA ASP A 93 12.48 -9.72 14.56
C ASP A 93 11.30 -9.31 15.46
N PRO A 94 11.52 -8.43 16.45
CA PRO A 94 10.46 -7.92 17.30
C PRO A 94 9.48 -7.06 16.49
N LEU A 95 8.19 -7.32 16.68
CA LEU A 95 7.11 -6.55 16.08
C LEU A 95 6.70 -5.44 17.05
N THR A 96 6.80 -4.18 16.62
CA THR A 96 6.45 -3.01 17.46
C THR A 96 5.12 -2.37 17.07
N TYR A 97 4.64 -2.63 15.85
CA TYR A 97 3.33 -2.17 15.39
C TYR A 97 2.77 -3.09 14.30
N ILE A 98 1.45 -3.04 14.13
CA ILE A 98 0.74 -3.66 13.01
C ILE A 98 0.03 -2.60 12.18
N TRP A 99 -0.05 -2.84 10.87
CA TRP A 99 -0.88 -2.06 9.97
C TRP A 99 -2.13 -2.87 9.61
N LEU A 100 -3.28 -2.23 9.74
CA LEU A 100 -4.57 -2.74 9.31
C LEU A 100 -5.14 -1.84 8.23
N GLN A 101 -5.73 -2.47 7.21
CA GLN A 101 -6.36 -1.77 6.12
C GLN A 101 -7.85 -1.54 6.44
N LEU A 102 -8.29 -0.31 6.28
CA LEU A 102 -9.66 0.15 6.55
C LEU A 102 -10.35 0.45 5.21
N ASP A 103 -10.65 -0.59 4.44
CA ASP A 103 -11.12 -0.47 3.05
C ASP A 103 -12.39 0.36 2.89
N GLU A 104 -13.38 0.20 3.79
CA GLU A 104 -14.63 0.97 3.76
C GLU A 104 -14.42 2.49 3.86
N ASN A 105 -13.25 2.96 4.33
CA ASN A 105 -12.92 4.39 4.30
C ASN A 105 -12.89 4.95 2.88
N GLN A 106 -12.81 4.12 1.83
CA GLN A 106 -12.95 4.55 0.43
C GLN A 106 -14.30 5.20 0.12
N HIS A 107 -15.35 4.90 0.90
CA HIS A 107 -16.69 5.48 0.71
C HIS A 107 -16.86 6.81 1.46
N SER A 108 -15.94 7.14 2.38
CA SER A 108 -15.94 8.42 3.09
C SER A 108 -15.42 9.54 2.21
N ASN A 109 -16.04 10.72 2.22
CA ASN A 109 -15.47 11.88 1.56
C ASN A 109 -14.30 12.54 2.33
N VAL A 110 -14.16 12.24 3.63
CA VAL A 110 -13.10 12.77 4.51
C VAL A 110 -11.97 11.75 4.73
N LYS A 111 -12.32 10.47 4.96
CA LYS A 111 -11.34 9.42 5.32
C LYS A 111 -10.75 8.71 4.10
N ASN A 112 -11.29 8.92 2.90
CA ASN A 112 -10.78 8.27 1.70
C ASN A 112 -9.39 8.79 1.33
N ALA A 113 -8.54 7.89 0.83
CA ALA A 113 -7.24 8.25 0.31
C ALA A 113 -7.31 9.02 -1.02
N ASN A 114 -8.39 8.85 -1.80
CA ASN A 114 -8.67 9.48 -3.10
C ASN A 114 -7.62 9.17 -4.19
N TYR A 115 -7.07 7.95 -4.19
CA TYR A 115 -6.10 7.49 -5.20
C TYR A 115 -6.68 6.48 -6.20
N GLN A 116 -7.99 6.30 -6.23
CA GLN A 116 -8.65 5.33 -7.12
C GLN A 116 -8.64 5.76 -8.59
N SER A 117 -8.52 7.07 -8.84
CA SER A 117 -8.61 7.65 -10.18
C SER A 117 -7.37 8.50 -10.48
N ALA A 118 -6.86 8.38 -11.70
CA ALA A 118 -5.83 9.29 -12.20
C ALA A 118 -6.42 10.70 -12.38
N SER A 119 -5.66 11.71 -11.95
CA SER A 119 -6.01 13.11 -12.22
C SER A 119 -5.99 13.37 -13.73
N LYS A 120 -7.08 13.94 -14.27
CA LYS A 120 -7.14 14.42 -15.64
C LYS A 120 -7.30 15.94 -15.63
N MET A 121 -6.55 16.64 -16.49
CA MET A 121 -6.76 18.07 -16.70
C MET A 121 -7.80 18.26 -17.81
N PRO A 122 -8.97 18.85 -17.53
CA PRO A 122 -9.96 19.13 -18.56
C PRO A 122 -9.48 20.27 -19.47
N GLN A 123 -9.87 20.22 -20.75
CA GLN A 123 -9.52 21.25 -21.73
C GLN A 123 -10.23 22.59 -21.47
N GLN A 124 -11.39 22.56 -20.80
CA GLN A 124 -12.16 23.73 -20.35
C GLN A 124 -12.72 23.43 -18.97
N ALA A 125 -12.65 24.39 -18.04
CA ALA A 125 -13.23 24.26 -16.71
C ALA A 125 -14.71 24.68 -16.75
N THR A 126 -15.60 23.84 -16.22
CA THR A 126 -17.02 24.17 -16.07
C THR A 126 -17.30 24.83 -14.71
N ASN A 127 -18.45 25.49 -14.58
CA ASN A 127 -18.89 26.03 -13.28
C ASN A 127 -19.04 24.93 -12.21
N GLU A 128 -19.40 23.71 -12.62
CA GLU A 128 -19.48 22.54 -11.72
C GLU A 128 -18.09 22.08 -11.24
N ASP A 129 -17.07 22.17 -12.09
CA ASP A 129 -15.70 21.88 -11.67
C ASP A 129 -15.21 22.89 -10.63
N LEU A 130 -15.54 24.16 -10.81
CA LEU A 130 -15.23 25.22 -9.83
C LEU A 130 -15.95 25.02 -8.49
N GLN A 131 -17.18 24.49 -8.49
CA GLN A 131 -17.91 24.14 -7.27
C GLN A 131 -17.25 23.01 -6.49
N LYS A 132 -16.70 21.99 -7.18
CA LYS A 132 -15.95 20.89 -6.53
C LYS A 132 -14.68 21.36 -5.82
N PHE A 133 -14.09 22.48 -6.25
CA PHE A 133 -12.92 23.07 -5.60
C PHE A 133 -13.27 24.02 -4.44
N THR A 134 -14.49 24.54 -4.38
CA THR A 134 -14.86 25.63 -3.45
C THR A 134 -15.70 25.17 -2.26
N ILE A 135 -16.38 24.03 -2.37
CA ILE A 135 -17.22 23.51 -1.29
C ILE A 135 -16.58 22.24 -0.74
N GLY A 136 -16.00 22.33 0.46
CA GLY A 136 -15.74 21.14 1.27
C GLY A 136 -17.09 20.47 1.54
N ASN A 137 -17.36 19.37 0.86
CA ASN A 137 -18.61 18.63 1.08
C ASN A 137 -18.70 18.25 2.57
N PRO A 138 -19.88 18.38 3.20
CA PRO A 138 -20.07 17.95 4.58
C PRO A 138 -19.77 16.45 4.70
N ASP A 139 -19.26 16.02 5.86
CA ASP A 139 -18.93 14.61 6.10
C ASP A 139 -20.17 13.74 5.83
N ASN A 140 -20.01 12.75 4.96
CA ASN A 140 -21.08 11.83 4.60
C ASN A 140 -21.30 10.73 5.67
N GLY A 141 -20.45 10.66 6.69
CA GLY A 141 -20.56 9.72 7.82
C GLY A 141 -20.13 8.29 7.49
N TYR A 142 -19.68 8.02 6.26
CA TYR A 142 -19.29 6.69 5.82
C TYR A 142 -17.88 6.30 6.25
N GLY A 143 -17.56 5.02 6.05
CA GLY A 143 -16.31 4.39 6.43
C GLY A 143 -16.30 3.86 7.86
N PHE A 144 -15.15 3.34 8.28
CA PHE A 144 -14.96 2.77 9.61
C PHE A 144 -15.02 3.87 10.68
N ASN A 145 -15.86 3.62 11.68
CA ASN A 145 -15.95 4.42 12.90
C ASN A 145 -15.44 3.56 14.06
N ILE A 146 -14.14 3.65 14.34
CA ILE A 146 -13.50 2.85 15.39
C ILE A 146 -13.87 3.42 16.76
N THR A 147 -14.59 2.65 17.57
CA THR A 147 -15.07 3.06 18.89
C THR A 147 -14.09 2.70 20.01
N LYS A 148 -13.44 1.53 19.90
CA LYS A 148 -12.56 0.99 20.93
C LYS A 148 -11.56 0.01 20.32
N ILE A 149 -10.30 0.13 20.74
CA ILE A 149 -9.25 -0.86 20.48
C ILE A 149 -8.57 -1.17 21.82
N THR A 150 -8.57 -2.45 22.20
CA THR A 150 -7.96 -2.92 23.44
C THR A 150 -7.22 -4.23 23.24
N ASP A 151 -6.24 -4.46 24.09
CA ASP A 151 -5.56 -5.73 24.24
C ASP A 151 -6.43 -6.76 24.96
N VAL A 152 -5.98 -8.02 25.05
CA VAL A 152 -6.62 -9.12 25.77
C VAL A 152 -6.84 -8.81 27.25
N ASP A 153 -5.95 -8.03 27.86
CA ASP A 153 -6.06 -7.56 29.24
C ASP A 153 -6.98 -6.32 29.39
N GLY A 154 -7.63 -5.88 28.30
CA GLY A 154 -8.52 -4.73 28.28
C GLY A 154 -7.82 -3.37 28.27
N LYS A 155 -6.49 -3.34 28.21
CA LYS A 155 -5.69 -2.11 28.11
C LYS A 155 -5.90 -1.46 26.74
N ALA A 156 -6.14 -0.15 26.71
CA ALA A 156 -6.28 0.60 25.46
C ALA A 156 -4.95 0.60 24.69
N LEU A 157 -5.00 0.25 23.40
CA LEU A 157 -3.85 0.29 22.51
C LEU A 157 -3.75 1.65 21.82
N LYS A 158 -2.52 2.13 21.65
CA LYS A 158 -2.27 3.37 20.90
C LYS A 158 -2.41 3.07 19.41
N TYR A 159 -3.18 3.88 18.70
CA TYR A 159 -3.33 3.74 17.25
C TYR A 159 -3.37 5.10 16.55
N THR A 160 -3.03 5.09 15.26
CA THR A 160 -3.09 6.25 14.37
C THR A 160 -3.77 5.83 13.08
N ILE A 161 -4.83 6.53 12.67
CA ILE A 161 -5.51 6.31 11.39
C ILE A 161 -5.01 7.37 10.39
N ASN A 162 -4.48 6.90 9.27
CA ASN A 162 -4.15 7.70 8.10
C ASN A 162 -5.00 7.22 6.93
N LYS A 163 -6.13 7.89 6.70
CA LYS A 163 -7.08 7.57 5.62
C LYS A 163 -7.54 6.11 5.68
N THR A 164 -7.15 5.29 4.72
CA THR A 164 -7.50 3.86 4.62
C THR A 164 -6.52 2.95 5.37
N MET A 165 -5.52 3.49 6.07
CA MET A 165 -4.52 2.72 6.81
C MET A 165 -4.57 3.04 8.28
N MET A 166 -4.57 2.03 9.13
CA MET A 166 -4.50 2.16 10.59
C MET A 166 -3.24 1.49 11.11
N ARG A 167 -2.45 2.22 11.90
CA ARG A 167 -1.30 1.69 12.63
C ARG A 167 -1.69 1.48 14.09
N ILE A 168 -1.47 0.29 14.62
CA ILE A 168 -1.64 -0.02 16.04
C ILE A 168 -0.26 -0.34 16.63
N GLU A 169 0.11 0.33 17.70
CA GLU A 169 1.33 0.01 18.47
C GLU A 169 1.03 -1.23 19.32
N VAL A 170 1.85 -2.27 19.18
CA VAL A 170 1.75 -3.48 20.00
C VAL A 170 2.62 -3.34 21.25
N PRO A 171 2.19 -3.89 22.40
CA PRO A 171 2.90 -3.78 23.68
C PRO A 171 4.22 -4.55 23.73
#